data_AF-A0A3R7AHT6-F1
#
_entry.id   AF-A0A3R7AHT6-F1
#
_cell.length_a   1.000
_cell.length_b   1.000
_cell.length_c   1.000
_cell.angle_alpha   90.00
_cell.angle_beta   90.00
_cell.angle_gamma   90.00
#
_symmetry.space_group_name_H-M   'P 1'
#
loop_
_entity.id
_entity.type
_entity.pdbx_description
1 polymer ?
#
loop_
_entity_poly.entity_id
_entity_poly.type
_entity_poly.pdbx_seq_one_letter_code
_entity_poly.pdbx_strand_id
1 'polypeptide(L)'
;MPANTRWNNGERRHLLASFDPATTSSKGYSRAHGIDWRTWRRWLKDKDKILKSKLKATKATLGGQGRKPIFPFGAELLEFMNNVRNEEHYLTHTHMVTFIKTHHMAWLEAYLVNKKSDDTGYFSLLRLCQRFSARQRFSQQVPVETKMPQADMTQTRDEFAASFWSKFRMTDTSDIINVDETSVYYDMPPGKTLAKIGGSSKVDKTQKHSDRMTVVLSIRANGMYA
;
A
#
# COMPACT_ATOMS: atom_id res chain seq x y z
N MET A 1 33.51 -15.34 -15.66
CA MET A 1 33.05 -15.73 -14.29
C MET A 1 31.56 -15.40 -14.20
N PRO A 2 30.66 -16.38 -14.07
CA PRO A 2 29.24 -16.07 -13.99
C PRO A 2 28.94 -15.34 -12.68
N ALA A 3 28.36 -14.15 -12.82
CA ALA A 3 27.95 -13.32 -11.71
C ALA A 3 26.74 -13.96 -11.00
N ASN A 4 26.83 -14.09 -9.67
CA ASN A 4 25.74 -14.45 -8.76
C ASN A 4 25.13 -15.87 -8.87
N THR A 5 25.96 -16.92 -8.75
CA THR A 5 25.45 -18.24 -8.37
C THR A 5 24.88 -18.20 -6.95
N ARG A 6 23.58 -18.47 -6.81
CA ARG A 6 22.89 -18.48 -5.52
C ARG A 6 22.91 -19.89 -4.92
N TRP A 7 23.66 -20.06 -3.84
CA TRP A 7 23.81 -21.35 -3.16
C TRP A 7 22.76 -21.56 -2.06
N ASN A 8 22.11 -22.72 -2.06
CA ASN A 8 21.19 -23.12 -1.00
C ASN A 8 21.93 -23.76 0.19
N ASN A 9 21.26 -23.88 1.35
CA ASN A 9 21.89 -24.41 2.55
C ASN A 9 22.31 -25.89 2.38
N GLY A 10 21.61 -26.67 1.57
CA GLY A 10 21.99 -28.06 1.27
C GLY A 10 23.34 -28.15 0.56
N GLU A 11 23.49 -27.41 -0.53
CA GLU A 11 24.74 -27.31 -1.30
C GLU A 11 25.89 -26.82 -0.42
N ARG A 12 25.64 -25.78 0.38
CA ARG A 12 26.63 -25.24 1.32
C ARG A 12 27.11 -26.28 2.31
N ARG A 13 26.19 -27.07 2.90
CA ARG A 13 26.54 -28.13 3.84
C ARG A 13 27.32 -29.24 3.16
N HIS A 14 26.88 -29.68 1.99
CA HIS A 14 27.57 -30.72 1.21
C HIS A 14 29.01 -30.30 0.92
N LEU A 15 29.21 -29.12 0.33
CA LEU A 15 30.54 -28.60 -0.02
C LEU A 15 31.44 -28.41 1.21
N LEU A 16 30.90 -27.93 2.33
CA LEU A 16 31.65 -27.78 3.59
C LEU A 16 32.00 -29.12 4.25
N ALA A 17 31.18 -30.16 4.06
CA ALA A 17 31.42 -31.50 4.57
C ALA A 17 32.44 -32.25 3.71
N SER A 18 32.43 -32.06 2.39
CA SER A 18 33.38 -32.66 1.45
C SER A 18 34.73 -31.93 1.37
N PHE A 19 34.88 -30.79 2.04
CA PHE A 19 36.16 -30.08 2.08
C PHE A 19 37.08 -30.65 3.16
N ASP A 20 38.21 -31.19 2.72
CA ASP A 20 39.29 -31.64 3.59
C ASP A 20 40.57 -30.79 3.35
N PRO A 21 41.03 -30.04 4.37
CA PRO A 21 42.22 -29.20 4.27
C PRO A 21 43.52 -30.00 4.16
N ALA A 22 43.54 -31.30 4.49
CA ALA A 22 44.73 -32.13 4.36
C ALA A 22 45.01 -32.53 2.90
N THR A 23 43.97 -32.60 2.06
CA THR A 23 44.07 -33.07 0.67
C THR A 23 44.04 -31.95 -0.35
N THR A 24 43.45 -30.78 -0.05
CA THR A 24 43.38 -29.67 -1.00
C THR A 24 43.37 -28.30 -0.32
N SER A 25 44.08 -27.33 -0.92
CA SER A 25 44.05 -25.95 -0.44
C SER A 25 42.65 -25.33 -0.58
N SER A 26 42.23 -24.48 0.37
CA SER A 26 40.90 -23.87 0.33
C SER A 26 40.64 -23.06 -0.95
N LYS A 27 41.67 -22.39 -1.50
CA LYS A 27 41.56 -21.67 -2.78
C LYS A 27 41.42 -22.63 -3.96
N GLY A 28 42.16 -23.74 -3.96
CA GLY A 28 42.06 -24.79 -4.98
C GLY A 28 40.67 -25.42 -5.00
N TYR A 29 40.16 -25.80 -3.82
CA TYR A 29 38.81 -26.35 -3.65
C TYR A 29 37.73 -25.40 -4.15
N SER A 30 37.79 -24.12 -3.73
CA SER A 30 36.86 -23.08 -4.17
C SER A 30 36.83 -22.94 -5.70
N ARG A 31 38.00 -22.95 -6.36
CA ARG A 31 38.11 -22.85 -7.82
C ARG A 31 37.54 -24.09 -8.52
N ALA A 32 37.87 -25.28 -8.03
CA ALA A 32 37.40 -26.55 -8.60
C ALA A 32 35.87 -26.67 -8.57
N HIS A 33 35.23 -26.12 -7.54
CA HIS A 33 33.76 -26.12 -7.39
C HIS A 33 33.07 -24.86 -7.93
N GLY A 34 33.79 -23.97 -8.64
CA GLY A 34 33.21 -22.75 -9.21
C GLY A 34 32.69 -21.75 -8.16
N ILE A 35 33.21 -21.80 -6.94
CA ILE A 35 32.83 -20.91 -5.84
C ILE A 35 33.78 -19.72 -5.83
N ASP A 36 33.23 -18.51 -5.76
CA ASP A 36 34.05 -17.31 -5.53
C ASP A 36 34.80 -17.42 -4.19
N TRP A 37 36.09 -17.07 -4.19
CA TRP A 37 36.94 -17.19 -3.01
C TRP A 37 36.42 -16.42 -1.80
N ARG A 38 35.85 -15.22 -1.99
CA ARG A 38 35.29 -14.44 -0.87
C ARG A 38 34.06 -15.14 -0.28
N THR A 39 33.25 -15.76 -1.12
CA THR A 39 32.10 -16.57 -0.72
C THR A 39 32.54 -17.79 0.10
N TRP A 40 33.50 -18.57 -0.41
CA TRP A 40 34.01 -19.75 0.28
C TRP A 40 34.67 -19.40 1.63
N ARG A 41 35.50 -18.35 1.66
CA ARG A 41 36.13 -17.86 2.89
C ARG A 41 35.09 -17.48 3.96
N ARG A 42 33.98 -16.83 3.55
CA ARG A 42 32.89 -16.51 4.46
C ARG A 42 32.18 -17.76 4.98
N TRP A 43 31.99 -18.77 4.14
CA TRP A 43 31.38 -20.03 4.57
C TRP A 43 32.26 -20.80 5.54
N LEU A 44 33.57 -20.82 5.35
CA LEU A 44 34.50 -21.40 6.31
C LEU A 44 34.44 -20.69 7.66
N LYS A 45 34.36 -19.34 7.66
CA LYS A 45 34.15 -18.56 8.89
C LYS A 45 32.83 -18.91 9.60
N ASP A 46 31.77 -19.13 8.83
CA ASP A 46 30.44 -19.48 9.35
C ASP A 46 30.17 -21.01 9.34
N LYS A 47 31.21 -21.86 9.26
CA LYS A 47 31.08 -23.31 8.95
C LYS A 47 30.16 -24.01 9.93
N ASP A 48 30.40 -23.85 11.23
CA ASP A 48 29.59 -24.47 12.27
C ASP A 48 28.13 -24.02 12.21
N LYS A 49 27.90 -22.74 11.92
CA LYS A 49 26.54 -22.17 11.81
C LYS A 49 25.79 -22.75 10.61
N ILE A 50 26.47 -22.98 9.49
CA ILE A 50 25.88 -23.55 8.28
C ILE A 50 25.57 -25.04 8.48
N LEU A 51 26.53 -25.80 9.03
CA LEU A 51 26.39 -27.24 9.27
C LEU A 51 25.31 -27.55 10.32
N LYS A 52 25.27 -26.79 11.43
CA LYS A 52 24.30 -26.98 12.52
C LYS A 52 22.92 -26.34 12.25
N SER A 53 22.76 -25.64 11.13
CA SER A 53 21.49 -24.97 10.80
C SER A 53 20.37 -25.98 10.57
N LYS A 54 19.34 -25.95 11.43
CA LYS A 54 18.11 -26.74 11.31
C LYS A 54 17.16 -26.27 10.19
N LEU A 55 17.52 -25.21 9.46
CA LEU A 55 16.67 -24.66 8.41
C LEU A 55 16.63 -25.57 7.17
N LYS A 56 15.54 -25.47 6.41
CA LYS A 56 15.35 -26.27 5.19
C LYS A 56 16.52 -26.08 4.21
N ALA A 57 17.01 -27.20 3.66
CA ALA A 57 18.14 -27.24 2.73
C ALA A 57 17.93 -26.35 1.49
N THR A 58 16.68 -26.22 1.02
CA THR A 58 16.30 -25.40 -0.14
C THR A 58 16.41 -23.89 0.10
N LYS A 59 16.55 -23.42 1.35
CA LYS A 59 16.68 -21.99 1.65
C LYS A 59 18.12 -21.53 1.44
N ALA A 60 18.29 -20.35 0.84
CA ALA A 60 19.60 -19.71 0.67
C ALA A 60 20.08 -18.92 1.92
N THR A 61 19.20 -18.69 2.90
CA THR A 61 19.52 -17.92 4.11
C THR A 61 19.58 -18.82 5.34
N LEU A 62 20.40 -18.44 6.30
CA LEU A 62 20.53 -19.11 7.61
C LEU A 62 19.52 -18.57 8.64
N GLY A 63 18.46 -17.90 8.19
CA GLY A 63 17.47 -17.26 9.07
C GLY A 63 18.04 -16.13 9.91
N GLY A 64 17.26 -15.65 10.89
CA GLY A 64 17.75 -14.71 11.91
C GLY A 64 17.81 -13.23 11.54
N GLN A 65 17.48 -12.84 10.31
CA GLN A 65 17.42 -11.41 9.96
C GLN A 65 16.15 -10.69 10.44
N GLY A 66 15.15 -11.45 10.92
CA GLY A 66 13.86 -10.90 11.36
C GLY A 66 13.21 -10.03 10.28
N ARG A 67 12.06 -9.42 10.61
CA ARG A 67 11.51 -8.34 9.80
C ARG A 67 12.00 -7.04 10.41
N LYS A 68 13.00 -6.39 9.80
CA LYS A 68 13.49 -5.10 10.32
C LYS A 68 12.36 -4.07 10.35
N PRO A 69 12.20 -3.31 11.46
CA PRO A 69 11.23 -2.23 11.54
C PRO A 69 11.53 -1.19 10.46
N ILE A 70 10.49 -0.66 9.80
CA ILE A 70 10.65 0.44 8.82
C ILE A 70 10.89 1.75 9.56
N PHE A 71 10.07 1.98 10.59
CA PHE A 71 10.15 3.11 11.48
C PHE A 71 10.43 2.61 12.90
N PRO A 72 11.27 3.31 13.68
CA PRO A 72 11.48 2.96 15.09
C PRO A 72 10.17 3.10 15.91
N PHE A 73 9.31 4.06 15.55
CA PHE A 73 7.99 4.33 16.12
C PHE A 73 6.85 3.60 15.36
N GLY A 74 7.13 2.43 14.80
CA GLY A 74 6.16 1.71 13.97
C GLY A 74 4.87 1.32 14.70
N ALA A 75 4.89 1.18 16.03
CA ALA A 75 3.68 0.89 16.80
C ALA A 75 2.74 2.11 16.87
N GLU A 76 3.28 3.28 17.21
CA GLU A 76 2.53 4.55 17.31
C GLU A 76 1.91 4.95 15.95
N LEU A 77 2.68 4.85 14.87
CA LEU A 77 2.16 5.13 13.53
C LEU A 77 1.02 4.17 13.14
N LEU A 78 1.10 2.91 13.54
CA LEU A 78 0.03 1.94 13.30
C LEU A 78 -1.21 2.25 14.14
N GLU A 79 -1.03 2.62 15.41
CA GLU A 79 -2.10 3.04 16.30
C GLU A 79 -2.85 4.24 15.73
N PHE A 80 -2.13 5.29 15.32
CA PHE A 80 -2.69 6.43 14.60
C PHE A 80 -3.50 6.00 13.37
N MET A 81 -2.95 5.14 12.51
CA MET A 81 -3.65 4.66 11.31
C MET A 81 -4.94 3.91 11.66
N ASN A 82 -4.94 3.10 12.72
CA ASN A 82 -6.15 2.40 13.15
C ASN A 82 -7.18 3.39 13.74
N ASN A 83 -6.77 4.36 14.57
CA ASN A 83 -7.67 5.34 15.17
C ASN A 83 -8.40 6.16 14.10
N VAL A 84 -7.66 6.72 13.13
CA VAL A 84 -8.24 7.45 11.98
C VAL A 84 -9.27 6.58 11.23
N ARG A 85 -9.00 5.29 11.08
CA ARG A 85 -9.92 4.38 10.36
C ARG A 85 -11.08 3.86 11.20
N ASN A 86 -10.92 3.76 12.52
CA ASN A 86 -12.00 3.43 13.44
C ASN A 86 -13.04 4.55 13.51
N GLU A 87 -12.59 5.80 13.37
CA GLU A 87 -13.44 6.99 13.25
C GLU A 87 -13.95 7.21 11.80
N GLU A 88 -13.73 6.23 10.91
CA GLU A 88 -14.10 6.32 9.49
C GLU A 88 -13.55 7.58 8.78
N HIS A 89 -12.41 8.12 9.20
CA HIS A 89 -11.80 9.26 8.52
C HIS A 89 -10.94 8.85 7.32
N TYR A 90 -10.71 9.80 6.42
CA TYR A 90 -9.78 9.62 5.31
C TYR A 90 -8.37 9.41 5.84
N LEU A 91 -7.74 8.30 5.43
CA LEU A 91 -6.34 8.02 5.71
C LEU A 91 -5.58 7.95 4.39
N THR A 92 -4.52 8.75 4.26
CA THR A 92 -3.63 8.72 3.09
C THR A 92 -2.17 8.65 3.54
N HIS A 93 -1.26 8.36 2.61
CA HIS A 93 0.17 8.42 2.91
C HIS A 93 0.62 9.82 3.33
N THR A 94 -0.08 10.88 2.88
CA THR A 94 0.15 12.25 3.33
C THR A 94 -0.19 12.42 4.81
N HIS A 95 -1.30 11.86 5.28
CA HIS A 95 -1.64 11.87 6.72
C HIS A 95 -0.55 11.19 7.57
N MET A 96 0.01 10.08 7.10
CA MET A 96 1.16 9.45 7.75
C MET A 96 2.39 10.35 7.79
N VAL A 97 2.67 11.09 6.70
CA VAL A 97 3.77 12.07 6.66
C VAL A 97 3.51 13.21 7.64
N THR A 98 2.28 13.73 7.73
CA THR A 98 1.89 14.76 8.70
C THR A 98 2.09 14.26 10.12
N PHE A 99 1.63 13.04 10.45
CA PHE A 99 1.89 12.43 11.76
C PHE A 99 3.39 12.39 12.09
N ILE A 100 4.23 11.97 11.15
CA ILE A 100 5.70 11.91 11.34
C ILE A 100 6.28 13.32 11.57
N LYS A 101 5.83 14.32 10.81
CA LYS A 101 6.26 15.72 10.99
C LYS A 101 5.87 16.25 12.37
N THR A 102 4.66 15.92 12.85
CA THR A 102 4.14 16.44 14.12
C THR A 102 4.78 15.75 15.33
N HIS A 103 4.95 14.43 15.29
CA HIS A 103 5.33 13.65 16.49
C HIS A 103 6.78 13.14 16.47
N HIS A 104 7.42 13.09 15.31
CA HIS A 104 8.75 12.51 15.15
C HIS A 104 9.68 13.39 14.31
N MET A 105 9.59 14.71 14.50
CA MET A 105 10.35 15.69 13.70
C MET A 105 11.87 15.48 13.77
N ALA A 106 12.42 15.22 14.96
CA ALA A 106 13.85 14.94 15.12
C ALA A 106 14.32 13.72 14.31
N TRP A 107 13.48 12.67 14.22
CA TRP A 107 13.78 11.52 13.37
C TRP A 107 13.68 11.89 11.88
N LEU A 108 12.69 12.70 11.50
CA LEU A 108 12.51 13.16 10.13
C LEU A 108 13.72 14.00 9.66
N GLU A 109 14.20 14.93 10.47
CA GLU A 109 15.39 15.74 10.18
C GLU A 109 16.63 14.86 9.98
N ALA A 110 16.87 13.94 10.91
CA ALA A 110 17.98 12.98 10.80
C ALA A 110 17.86 12.08 9.56
N TYR A 111 16.65 11.72 9.16
CA TYR A 111 16.40 10.95 7.95
C TYR A 111 16.64 11.76 6.67
N LEU A 112 16.34 13.06 6.68
CA LEU A 112 16.44 13.94 5.53
C LEU A 112 17.85 14.50 5.31
N VAL A 113 18.70 14.60 6.34
CA VAL A 113 20.02 15.25 6.29
C VAL A 113 20.95 14.72 5.18
N ASN A 114 20.83 13.44 4.81
CA ASN A 114 21.66 12.79 3.80
C ASN A 114 20.95 12.60 2.45
N LYS A 115 19.78 13.24 2.25
CA LYS A 115 19.04 13.17 0.98
C LYS A 115 19.60 14.18 0.00
N LYS A 116 19.55 13.82 -1.29
CA LYS A 116 20.10 14.64 -2.37
C LYS A 116 19.39 15.98 -2.55
N SER A 117 18.09 16.00 -2.27
CA SER A 117 17.23 17.19 -2.32
C SER A 117 16.00 16.95 -1.45
N ASP A 118 15.30 18.03 -1.10
CA ASP A 118 14.05 17.97 -0.32
C ASP A 118 12.98 17.13 -1.03
N ASP A 119 12.82 17.32 -2.34
CA ASP A 119 11.90 16.51 -3.16
C ASP A 119 12.24 15.02 -3.09
N THR A 120 13.53 14.69 -3.26
CA THR A 120 13.99 13.30 -3.19
C THR A 120 13.75 12.72 -1.79
N GLY A 121 13.94 13.53 -0.75
CA GLY A 121 13.67 13.19 0.64
C GLY A 121 12.19 12.88 0.87
N TYR A 122 11.31 13.77 0.40
CA TYR A 122 9.87 13.63 0.49
C TYR A 122 9.35 12.39 -0.26
N PHE A 123 9.73 12.19 -1.52
CA PHE A 123 9.32 10.99 -2.28
C PHE A 123 9.85 9.70 -1.65
N SER A 124 11.07 9.73 -1.10
CA SER A 124 11.63 8.59 -0.39
C SER A 124 10.86 8.28 0.90
N LEU A 125 10.43 9.31 1.64
CA LEU A 125 9.60 9.18 2.83
C LEU A 125 8.23 8.61 2.48
N LEU A 126 7.58 9.14 1.44
CA LEU A 126 6.28 8.65 0.96
C LEU A 126 6.35 7.16 0.61
N ARG A 127 7.44 6.73 -0.03
CA ARG A 127 7.69 5.31 -0.34
C ARG A 127 7.91 4.45 0.92
N LEU A 128 8.48 5.00 2.00
CA LEU A 128 8.54 4.30 3.29
C LEU A 128 7.15 4.14 3.90
N CYS A 129 6.32 5.18 3.88
CA CYS A 129 4.93 5.11 4.33
C CYS A 129 4.13 4.07 3.55
N GLN A 130 4.29 4.01 2.21
CA GLN A 130 3.66 2.99 1.36
C GLN A 130 4.08 1.56 1.72
N ARG A 131 5.39 1.35 1.92
CA ARG A 131 5.90 0.05 2.35
C ARG A 131 5.36 -0.31 3.73
N PHE A 132 5.31 0.64 4.65
CA PHE A 132 4.78 0.43 5.99
C PHE A 132 3.30 0.05 5.96
N SER A 133 2.45 0.82 5.27
CA SER A 133 1.03 0.53 5.15
C SER A 133 0.79 -0.86 4.56
N ALA A 134 1.50 -1.23 3.49
CA ALA A 134 1.43 -2.55 2.89
C ALA A 134 1.86 -3.66 3.87
N ARG A 135 2.92 -3.44 4.67
CA ARG A 135 3.37 -4.41 5.69
C ARG A 135 2.35 -4.61 6.81
N GLN A 136 1.58 -3.57 7.14
CA GLN A 136 0.49 -3.58 8.12
C GLN A 136 -0.86 -3.99 7.53
N ARG A 137 -0.87 -4.47 6.27
CA ARG A 137 -2.06 -4.91 5.54
C ARG A 137 -3.09 -3.80 5.32
N PHE A 138 -2.63 -2.58 5.05
CA PHE A 138 -3.47 -1.52 4.49
C PHE A 138 -3.29 -1.46 2.97
N SER A 139 -4.40 -1.31 2.25
CA SER A 139 -4.44 -1.10 0.81
C SER A 139 -5.20 0.18 0.49
N GLN A 140 -4.88 0.79 -0.66
CA GLN A 140 -5.72 1.87 -1.19
C GLN A 140 -7.05 1.27 -1.66
N GLN A 141 -8.16 1.84 -1.22
CA GLN A 141 -9.51 1.43 -1.57
C GLN A 141 -10.32 2.67 -1.99
N VAL A 142 -11.39 2.45 -2.77
CA VAL A 142 -12.35 3.51 -3.07
C VAL A 142 -13.19 3.73 -1.81
N PRO A 143 -13.26 4.96 -1.28
CA PRO A 143 -14.12 5.28 -0.16
C PRO A 143 -15.57 5.00 -0.54
N VAL A 144 -16.33 4.34 0.34
CA VAL A 144 -17.76 4.10 0.12
C VAL A 144 -18.55 5.02 1.04
N GLU A 145 -19.30 5.92 0.42
CA GLU A 145 -20.24 6.79 1.09
C GLU A 145 -21.64 6.17 1.00
N THR A 146 -22.21 5.65 2.09
CA THR A 146 -23.57 5.05 2.04
C THR A 146 -24.54 5.87 2.87
N LYS A 147 -25.64 6.32 2.25
CA LYS A 147 -26.74 7.03 2.93
C LYS A 147 -27.99 6.16 3.18
N MET A 148 -28.20 5.06 2.43
CA MET A 148 -29.32 4.10 2.61
C MET A 148 -29.00 2.69 2.06
N PRO A 149 -29.73 1.63 2.48
CA PRO A 149 -29.61 0.27 1.96
C PRO A 149 -30.01 0.12 0.47
N GLN A 150 -29.39 -0.82 -0.25
CA GLN A 150 -29.57 -1.02 -1.70
C GLN A 150 -31.00 -1.47 -2.09
N ALA A 151 -31.67 -2.25 -1.24
CA ALA A 151 -33.01 -2.76 -1.50
C ALA A 151 -34.03 -1.60 -1.52
N ASP A 152 -33.98 -0.74 -0.51
CA ASP A 152 -34.88 0.42 -0.34
C ASP A 152 -34.71 1.45 -1.48
N MET A 153 -33.47 1.65 -1.93
CA MET A 153 -33.16 2.48 -3.12
C MET A 153 -33.80 1.91 -4.40
N THR A 154 -33.78 0.59 -4.56
CA THR A 154 -34.32 -0.07 -5.76
C THR A 154 -35.83 0.02 -5.79
N GLN A 155 -36.48 -0.25 -4.66
CA GLN A 155 -37.93 -0.14 -4.52
C GLN A 155 -38.42 1.30 -4.81
N THR A 156 -37.80 2.29 -4.19
CA THR A 156 -38.18 3.71 -4.37
C THR A 156 -38.03 4.15 -5.84
N ARG A 157 -36.95 3.71 -6.52
CA ARG A 157 -36.73 3.99 -7.94
C ARG A 157 -37.84 3.41 -8.81
N ASP A 158 -38.21 2.16 -8.56
CA ASP A 158 -39.17 1.44 -9.40
C ASP A 158 -40.61 1.97 -9.21
N GLU A 159 -40.99 2.30 -7.97
CA GLU A 159 -42.26 2.96 -7.65
C GLU A 159 -42.36 4.36 -8.30
N PHE A 160 -41.29 5.16 -8.21
CA PHE A 160 -41.23 6.46 -8.86
C PHE A 160 -41.36 6.31 -10.38
N ALA A 161 -40.60 5.41 -11.01
CA ALA A 161 -40.64 5.20 -12.45
C ALA A 161 -42.04 4.78 -12.92
N ALA A 162 -42.71 3.88 -12.20
CA ALA A 162 -44.06 3.45 -12.53
C ALA A 162 -45.06 4.62 -12.47
N SER A 163 -45.00 5.44 -11.41
CA SER A 163 -45.90 6.59 -11.24
C SER A 163 -45.64 7.71 -12.25
N PHE A 164 -44.37 7.97 -12.58
CA PHE A 164 -43.96 8.97 -13.55
C PHE A 164 -44.44 8.59 -14.95
N TRP A 165 -44.14 7.38 -15.40
CA TRP A 165 -44.54 6.92 -16.74
C TRP A 165 -46.03 6.67 -16.85
N SER A 166 -46.76 6.38 -15.77
CA SER A 166 -48.23 6.37 -15.81
C SER A 166 -48.83 7.72 -16.19
N LYS A 167 -48.18 8.83 -15.83
CA LYS A 167 -48.68 10.20 -16.08
C LYS A 167 -48.15 10.79 -17.39
N PHE A 168 -46.87 10.55 -17.69
CA PHE A 168 -46.18 11.16 -18.82
C PHE A 168 -45.93 10.20 -19.98
N ARG A 169 -46.63 9.06 -20.04
CA ARG A 169 -46.44 8.03 -21.08
C ARG A 169 -46.53 8.57 -22.51
N MET A 170 -47.41 9.55 -22.71
CA MET A 170 -47.71 10.14 -24.03
C MET A 170 -46.89 11.39 -24.31
N THR A 171 -46.09 11.86 -23.34
CA THR A 171 -45.20 13.01 -23.52
C THR A 171 -44.02 12.61 -24.37
N ASP A 172 -43.68 13.42 -25.37
CA ASP A 172 -42.48 13.17 -26.16
C ASP A 172 -41.25 13.29 -25.27
N THR A 173 -40.29 12.39 -25.45
CA THR A 173 -39.03 12.41 -24.68
C THR A 173 -38.24 13.72 -24.83
N SER A 174 -38.44 14.46 -25.92
CA SER A 174 -37.85 15.78 -26.16
C SER A 174 -38.48 16.90 -25.32
N ASP A 175 -39.70 16.70 -24.83
CA ASP A 175 -40.41 17.63 -23.95
C ASP A 175 -40.12 17.37 -22.46
N ILE A 176 -39.49 16.23 -22.14
CA ILE A 176 -39.06 15.89 -20.78
C ILE A 176 -37.67 16.47 -20.55
N ILE A 177 -37.57 17.41 -19.60
CA ILE A 177 -36.33 18.03 -19.19
C ILE A 177 -35.92 17.43 -17.84
N ASN A 178 -34.76 16.77 -17.80
CA ASN A 178 -34.17 16.39 -16.53
C ASN A 178 -33.39 17.60 -15.99
N VAL A 179 -33.74 18.03 -14.78
CA VAL A 179 -33.07 19.12 -14.09
C VAL A 179 -32.50 18.59 -12.80
N ASP A 180 -31.21 18.79 -12.59
CA ASP A 180 -30.54 18.42 -11.35
C ASP A 180 -29.66 19.57 -10.87
N GLU A 181 -29.64 19.74 -9.55
CA GLU A 181 -28.73 20.67 -8.88
C GLU A 181 -27.56 19.87 -8.31
N THR A 182 -26.37 20.08 -8.86
CA THR A 182 -25.15 19.48 -8.32
C THR A 182 -24.26 20.55 -7.71
N SER A 183 -23.83 20.31 -6.48
CA SER A 183 -22.79 21.11 -5.84
C SER A 183 -21.42 20.70 -6.39
N VAL A 184 -20.68 21.65 -6.94
CA VAL A 184 -19.26 21.52 -7.30
C VAL A 184 -18.44 22.00 -6.12
N TYR A 185 -17.78 21.08 -5.42
CA TYR A 185 -16.94 21.40 -4.27
C TYR A 185 -15.53 21.82 -4.74
N TYR A 186 -14.96 22.87 -4.15
CA TYR A 186 -13.56 23.25 -4.45
C TYR A 186 -12.57 22.24 -3.87
N ASP A 187 -12.87 21.69 -2.70
CA ASP A 187 -12.10 20.59 -2.12
C ASP A 187 -12.61 19.25 -2.64
N MET A 188 -11.75 18.56 -3.39
CA MET A 188 -12.00 17.22 -3.87
C MET A 188 -11.37 16.24 -2.89
N PRO A 189 -12.15 15.60 -1.99
CA PRO A 189 -11.59 14.64 -1.05
C PRO A 189 -10.86 13.53 -1.82
N PRO A 190 -9.78 12.95 -1.26
CA PRO A 190 -8.96 12.00 -1.99
C PRO A 190 -9.79 10.85 -2.57
N GLY A 191 -9.71 10.58 -3.87
CA GLY A 191 -10.46 9.48 -4.51
C GLY A 191 -10.06 8.07 -4.04
N LYS A 192 -9.08 7.97 -3.14
CA LYS A 192 -8.60 6.72 -2.52
C LYS A 192 -8.32 6.96 -1.03
N THR A 193 -8.70 5.98 -0.20
CA THR A 193 -8.37 5.95 1.23
C THR A 193 -7.60 4.67 1.56
N LEU A 194 -6.75 4.70 2.58
CA LEU A 194 -6.07 3.52 3.10
C LEU A 194 -7.00 2.80 4.07
N ALA A 195 -7.38 1.57 3.73
CA ALA A 195 -8.18 0.70 4.59
C ALA A 195 -7.47 -0.64 4.79
N LYS A 196 -7.74 -1.28 5.94
CA LYS A 196 -7.20 -2.60 6.25
C LYS A 196 -7.77 -3.62 5.26
N ILE A 197 -6.95 -4.54 4.77
CA ILE A 197 -7.37 -5.59 3.85
C ILE A 197 -8.42 -6.45 4.55
N GLY A 198 -9.62 -6.57 3.94
CA GLY A 198 -10.79 -7.23 4.53
C GLY A 198 -11.58 -6.38 5.53
N GLY A 199 -11.17 -5.12 5.76
CA GLY A 199 -11.91 -4.14 6.56
C GLY A 199 -12.76 -3.20 5.73
N SER A 200 -13.52 -2.34 6.42
CA SER A 200 -14.39 -1.33 5.81
C SER A 200 -13.60 -0.19 5.15
N SER A 201 -14.03 0.22 3.95
CA SER A 201 -13.58 1.45 3.28
C SER A 201 -14.55 2.62 3.48
N LYS A 202 -15.51 2.50 4.41
CA LYS A 202 -16.42 3.59 4.75
C LYS A 202 -15.64 4.80 5.22
N VAL A 203 -16.12 5.95 4.79
CA VAL A 203 -15.64 7.23 5.29
C VAL A 203 -16.82 8.05 5.75
N ASP A 204 -16.70 8.72 6.88
CA ASP A 204 -17.67 9.74 7.27
C ASP A 204 -17.59 10.88 6.26
N LYS A 205 -18.75 11.38 5.84
CA LYS A 205 -18.83 12.54 4.96
C LYS A 205 -18.49 13.76 5.80
N THR A 206 -17.23 14.17 5.78
CA THR A 206 -16.85 15.46 6.35
C THR A 206 -16.23 16.37 5.31
N GLN A 207 -17.11 17.03 4.56
CA GLN A 207 -17.01 18.48 4.42
C GLN A 207 -18.41 19.05 4.25
N LYS A 208 -19.08 19.35 5.37
CA LYS A 208 -20.34 20.12 5.38
C LYS A 208 -20.12 21.59 4.98
N HIS A 209 -18.86 22.01 4.86
CA HIS A 209 -18.43 23.41 4.76
C HIS A 209 -17.27 23.64 3.76
N SER A 210 -17.02 22.76 2.79
CA SER A 210 -16.18 23.19 1.66
C SER A 210 -16.91 24.28 0.91
N ASP A 211 -16.17 25.31 0.48
CA ASP A 211 -16.68 26.23 -0.51
C ASP A 211 -17.22 25.40 -1.69
N ARG A 212 -18.42 25.71 -2.13
CA ARG A 212 -19.09 24.99 -3.22
C ARG A 212 -19.79 25.96 -4.13
N MET A 213 -19.69 25.72 -5.42
CA MET A 213 -20.53 26.35 -6.42
C MET A 213 -21.74 25.45 -6.66
N THR A 214 -22.94 26.01 -6.56
CA THR A 214 -24.15 25.32 -7.01
C THR A 214 -24.23 25.45 -8.53
N VAL A 215 -24.36 24.32 -9.23
CA VAL A 215 -24.61 24.30 -10.67
C VAL A 215 -25.93 23.59 -10.91
N VAL A 216 -26.84 24.26 -11.60
CA VAL A 216 -28.07 23.67 -12.11
C VAL A 216 -27.82 23.20 -13.53
N LEU A 217 -28.06 21.91 -13.77
CA LEU A 217 -27.91 21.28 -15.08
C LEU A 217 -29.29 20.86 -15.58
N SER A 218 -29.65 21.31 -16.77
CA SER A 218 -30.83 20.85 -17.51
C SER A 218 -30.38 20.07 -18.75
N ILE A 219 -30.96 18.89 -18.96
CA ILE A 219 -30.74 18.09 -20.17
C ILE A 219 -32.07 17.64 -20.78
N ARG A 220 -32.13 17.65 -22.11
CA ARG A 220 -33.21 17.06 -22.91
C ARG A 220 -32.71 15.87 -23.72
N ALA A 221 -33.62 14.98 -24.11
CA ALA A 221 -33.29 13.80 -24.92
C ALA A 221 -32.66 14.14 -26.29
N ASN A 222 -32.98 15.31 -26.85
CA ASN A 222 -32.46 15.76 -28.15
C ASN A 222 -31.11 16.51 -28.05
N GLY A 223 -30.53 16.64 -26.85
CA GLY A 223 -29.23 17.31 -26.64
C GLY A 223 -29.23 18.81 -26.90
N MET A 224 -30.39 19.42 -27.19
CA MET A 224 -30.52 20.87 -27.28
C MET A 224 -30.62 21.45 -25.87
N TYR A 225 -29.84 22.49 -25.58
CA TYR A 225 -29.92 23.21 -24.31
C TYR A 225 -31.36 23.68 -24.07
N ALA A 226 -31.86 23.46 -22.85
CA ALA A 226 -33.16 23.96 -22.40
C ALA A 226 -33.04 25.39 -21.90
#